data_AF-Q22UA9-F1
#
_entry.id   AF-Q22UA9-F1
#
_cell.length_a   1.000
_cell.length_b   1.000
_cell.length_c   1.000
_cell.angle_alpha   90.00
_cell.angle_beta   90.00
_cell.angle_gamma   90.00
#
_symmetry.space_group_name_H-M   'P 1'
#
loop_
_entity.id
_entity.type
_entity.pdbx_description
1 polymer ?
#
loop_
_entity_poly.entity_id
_entity_poly.type
_entity_poly.pdbx_seq_one_letter_code
_entity_poly.pdbx_strand_id
1 'polypeptide(L)'
;MTDGWMDGWMDGWMDGWMDGWMDGWMDGWMDGWMDGWMDGWIQFTYIDKMKKAFILIFIGAIYSILSLVKCQTINCNNHPIFIKSQNVIQNILKNDNVTSMNATGLYNVLSPMYQSAIPKIAQDSDVGVCSDYVGDNSCCFKAFTQWIDNAALLKVLNIQSTNSAYQQLVDNYVAYLYDGNCKQDFLPYNQVNNTAIYGNRNLKKFQSLRASLSAIKIGFAQNITSFTRGVLCGMCAGVDVVQNYFNDKGLLKIQQSSLDYFIGNTTLNINYYLGNFTQQSISDVIDEFNSGYIKISKPDGLTCANYVKGKITQKFANLGISLQDSSGNLICPGTIAFGDNSACENNLQGSPSLNPPSSSGRLLFQEIHDMVRMLQATVDAVGDTNIGINAVTNSTQTDSVIDEFGSNIQPNFNTINPNSSNNLVFIVLFSLVALFM
;
A
#
# COMPACT_ATOMS: atom_id res chain seq x y z
N MET A 1 -3.43 -35.25 136.03
CA MET A 1 -2.45 -35.83 135.08
C MET A 1 -2.96 -35.44 133.70
N THR A 2 -2.72 -34.20 133.29
CA THR A 2 -1.52 -33.69 132.58
C THR A 2 -1.60 -33.95 131.06
N ASP A 3 -1.86 -32.85 130.34
CA ASP A 3 -1.21 -32.39 129.09
C ASP A 3 -1.70 -32.94 127.73
N GLY A 4 -2.25 -32.07 126.90
CA GLY A 4 -2.57 -32.36 125.50
C GLY A 4 -3.35 -31.26 124.78
N TRP A 5 -2.87 -30.00 124.80
CA TRP A 5 -3.55 -28.84 124.19
C TRP A 5 -2.58 -27.83 123.54
N MET A 6 -1.50 -28.29 122.89
CA MET A 6 -0.45 -27.38 122.39
C MET A 6 0.09 -27.61 120.96
N ASP A 7 -0.66 -28.26 120.05
CA ASP A 7 -0.15 -28.55 118.68
C ASP A 7 -0.99 -27.98 117.52
N GLY A 8 -1.93 -27.05 117.76
CA GLY A 8 -2.91 -26.64 116.75
C GLY A 8 -2.74 -25.24 116.12
N TRP A 9 -1.73 -24.45 116.52
CA TRP A 9 -1.69 -23.01 116.18
C TRP A 9 -0.38 -22.52 115.56
N MET A 10 0.62 -23.40 115.35
CA MET A 10 1.91 -23.02 114.75
C MET A 10 2.04 -23.29 113.24
N ASP A 11 1.17 -24.12 112.64
CA ASP A 11 1.35 -24.54 111.23
C ASP A 11 0.56 -23.70 110.21
N GLY A 12 -0.48 -22.96 110.60
CA GLY A 12 -1.36 -22.26 109.65
C GLY A 12 -0.89 -20.87 109.20
N TRP A 13 0.12 -20.27 109.84
CA TRP A 13 0.54 -18.89 109.58
C TRP A 13 1.84 -18.79 108.77
N MET A 14 2.64 -19.86 108.71
CA MET A 14 3.86 -19.91 107.91
C MET A 14 3.61 -20.24 106.43
N ASP A 15 2.57 -21.02 106.13
CA ASP A 15 2.29 -21.45 104.75
C ASP A 15 1.58 -20.36 103.91
N GLY A 16 0.65 -19.61 104.51
CA GLY A 16 -0.12 -18.61 103.75
C GLY A 16 0.65 -17.34 103.33
N TRP A 17 1.79 -17.06 103.96
CA TRP A 17 2.60 -15.87 103.65
C TRP A 17 3.74 -16.15 102.66
N MET A 18 4.22 -17.40 102.58
CA MET A 18 5.19 -17.82 101.56
C MET A 18 4.54 -17.99 100.19
N ASP A 19 3.33 -18.55 100.13
CA ASP A 19 2.65 -18.83 98.86
C ASP A 19 2.16 -17.53 98.17
N GLY A 20 1.57 -16.60 98.92
CA GLY A 20 1.04 -15.35 98.33
C GLY A 20 2.09 -14.37 97.82
N TRP A 21 3.34 -14.46 98.31
CA TRP A 21 4.44 -13.57 97.88
C TRP A 21 5.27 -14.18 96.74
N MET A 22 5.37 -15.51 96.65
CA MET A 22 5.96 -16.19 95.49
C MET A 22 5.07 -16.09 94.25
N ASP A 23 3.75 -16.31 94.41
CA ASP A 23 2.82 -16.32 93.27
C ASP A 23 2.67 -14.92 92.65
N GLY A 24 2.50 -13.88 93.46
CA GLY A 24 2.33 -12.51 92.95
C GLY A 24 3.57 -11.90 92.28
N TRP A 25 4.77 -12.37 92.64
CA TRP A 25 6.03 -11.88 92.04
C TRP A 25 6.41 -12.68 90.79
N MET A 26 6.10 -13.99 90.73
CA MET A 26 6.26 -14.78 89.51
C MET A 26 5.26 -14.35 88.42
N ASP A 27 4.00 -14.15 88.77
CA ASP A 27 2.96 -13.80 87.79
C ASP A 27 3.17 -12.40 87.20
N GLY A 28 3.47 -11.39 88.05
CA GLY A 28 3.70 -10.02 87.56
C GLY A 28 4.98 -9.84 86.74
N TRP A 29 6.00 -10.68 86.97
CA TRP A 29 7.26 -10.64 86.21
C TRP A 29 7.17 -11.46 84.92
N MET A 30 6.46 -12.60 84.92
CA MET A 30 6.17 -13.33 83.69
C MET A 30 5.27 -12.51 82.76
N ASP A 31 4.17 -11.95 83.24
CA ASP A 31 3.21 -11.23 82.39
C ASP A 31 3.83 -9.97 81.79
N GLY A 32 4.57 -9.17 82.57
CA GLY A 32 5.23 -7.96 82.07
C GLY A 32 6.36 -8.23 81.06
N TRP A 33 7.04 -9.37 81.17
CA TRP A 33 8.11 -9.77 80.24
C TRP A 33 7.56 -10.40 78.97
N MET A 34 6.47 -11.18 79.08
CA MET A 34 5.79 -11.81 77.95
C MET A 34 5.05 -10.79 77.08
N ASP A 35 4.38 -9.81 77.71
CA ASP A 35 3.67 -8.74 77.00
C ASP A 35 4.65 -7.78 76.31
N GLY A 36 5.73 -7.38 76.98
CA GLY A 36 6.76 -6.52 76.39
C GLY A 36 7.53 -7.18 75.22
N TRP A 37 7.74 -8.50 75.29
CA TRP A 37 8.30 -9.26 74.18
C TRP A 37 7.28 -9.43 73.04
N MET A 38 6.04 -9.84 73.31
CA MET A 38 5.03 -9.99 72.25
C MET A 38 4.76 -8.67 71.52
N ASP A 39 4.65 -7.54 72.23
CA ASP A 39 4.43 -6.24 71.61
C ASP A 39 5.63 -5.76 70.79
N GLY A 40 6.86 -5.98 71.27
CA GLY A 40 8.08 -5.69 70.52
C GLY A 40 8.24 -6.54 69.27
N TRP A 41 7.89 -7.84 69.35
CA TRP A 41 7.89 -8.76 68.21
C TRP A 41 6.77 -8.46 67.21
N ILE A 42 5.57 -8.08 67.67
CA ILE A 42 4.48 -7.66 66.80
C ILE A 42 4.85 -6.37 66.07
N GLN A 43 5.44 -5.38 66.74
CA GLN A 43 5.91 -4.16 66.08
C GLN A 43 7.04 -4.43 65.08
N PHE A 44 8.04 -5.24 65.45
CA PHE A 44 9.15 -5.58 64.56
C PHE A 44 8.67 -6.35 63.32
N THR A 45 7.79 -7.33 63.52
CA THR A 45 7.23 -8.12 62.41
C THR A 45 6.24 -7.34 61.57
N TYR A 46 5.47 -6.42 62.14
CA TYR A 46 4.54 -5.55 61.41
C TYR A 46 5.29 -4.53 60.56
N ILE A 47 6.35 -3.90 61.10
CA ILE A 47 7.19 -2.97 60.34
C ILE A 47 7.94 -3.70 59.22
N ASP A 48 8.45 -4.91 59.45
CA ASP A 48 9.10 -5.73 58.41
C ASP A 48 8.12 -6.18 57.32
N LYS A 49 6.91 -6.61 57.70
CA LYS A 49 5.83 -6.94 56.75
C LYS A 49 5.39 -5.72 55.94
N MET A 50 5.26 -4.56 56.58
CA MET A 50 4.90 -3.30 55.91
C MET A 50 5.99 -2.86 54.93
N LYS A 51 7.27 -2.92 55.31
CA LYS A 51 8.39 -2.63 54.41
C LYS A 51 8.40 -3.56 53.20
N LYS A 52 8.21 -4.86 53.40
CA LYS A 52 8.09 -5.84 52.31
C LYS A 52 6.87 -5.57 51.42
N ALA A 53 5.73 -5.20 52.00
CA ALA A 53 4.54 -4.84 51.25
C ALA A 53 4.74 -3.57 50.39
N PHE A 54 5.36 -2.52 50.94
CA PHE A 54 5.70 -1.31 50.19
C PHE A 54 6.72 -1.59 49.09
N ILE A 55 7.74 -2.43 49.33
CA ILE A 55 8.70 -2.86 48.32
C ILE A 55 7.99 -3.65 47.21
N LEU A 56 7.08 -4.56 47.53
CA LEU A 56 6.31 -5.31 46.54
C LEU A 56 5.36 -4.42 45.73
N ILE A 57 4.74 -3.42 46.36
CA ILE A 57 3.91 -2.42 45.67
C ILE A 57 4.76 -1.54 44.76
N PHE A 58 5.94 -1.10 45.20
CA PHE A 58 6.86 -0.33 44.36
C PHE A 58 7.41 -1.16 43.21
N ILE A 59 7.80 -2.41 43.44
CA ILE A 59 8.23 -3.33 42.38
C ILE A 59 7.07 -3.58 41.43
N GLY A 60 5.84 -3.81 41.92
CA GLY A 60 4.64 -3.97 41.11
C GLY A 60 4.30 -2.72 40.30
N ALA A 61 4.43 -1.53 40.88
CA ALA A 61 4.25 -0.25 40.21
C ALA A 61 5.30 -0.07 39.11
N ILE A 62 6.58 -0.33 39.39
CA ILE A 62 7.68 -0.32 38.42
C ILE A 62 7.43 -1.35 37.31
N TYR A 63 6.96 -2.56 37.63
CA TYR A 63 6.62 -3.61 36.66
C TYR A 63 5.43 -3.18 35.78
N SER A 64 4.42 -2.52 36.35
CA SER A 64 3.27 -2.00 35.60
C SER A 64 3.65 -0.82 34.69
N ILE A 65 4.53 0.08 35.14
CA ILE A 65 5.10 1.18 34.34
C ILE A 65 6.00 0.63 33.22
N LEU A 66 6.83 -0.37 33.51
CA LEU A 66 7.64 -1.07 32.49
C LEU A 66 6.78 -1.84 31.49
N SER A 67 5.64 -2.40 31.91
CA SER A 67 4.71 -3.09 31.00
C SER A 67 3.96 -2.15 30.07
N LEU A 68 3.83 -0.87 30.43
CA LEU A 68 3.29 0.21 29.57
C LEU A 68 4.31 0.71 28.54
N VAL A 69 5.61 0.42 28.71
CA VAL A 69 6.69 0.71 27.73
C VAL A 69 7.16 -0.59 27.07
N LYS A 70 6.23 -1.45 26.64
CA LYS A 70 6.54 -2.33 25.50
C LYS A 70 6.46 -1.48 24.24
N CYS A 71 7.52 -0.73 23.95
CA CYS A 71 7.79 -0.36 22.56
C CYS A 71 7.83 -1.67 21.78
N GLN A 72 6.80 -1.93 20.97
CA GLN A 72 6.82 -3.07 20.07
C GLN A 72 8.00 -2.83 19.12
N THR A 73 9.10 -3.54 19.33
CA THR A 73 10.28 -3.44 18.48
C THR A 73 9.85 -3.85 17.08
N ILE A 74 9.93 -2.92 16.13
CA ILE A 74 9.67 -3.24 14.74
C ILE A 74 10.80 -4.14 14.24
N ASN A 75 10.41 -5.16 13.52
CA ASN A 75 11.25 -6.06 12.76
C ASN A 75 10.63 -6.23 11.37
N CYS A 76 11.24 -7.06 10.53
CA CYS A 76 10.77 -7.24 9.16
C CYS A 76 9.38 -7.90 9.08
N ASN A 77 9.03 -8.75 10.05
CA ASN A 77 7.74 -9.44 10.07
C ASN A 77 6.57 -8.52 10.39
N ASN A 78 6.78 -7.48 11.23
CA ASN A 78 5.76 -6.50 11.59
C ASN A 78 6.01 -5.11 10.96
N HIS A 79 6.79 -5.03 9.88
CA HIS A 79 7.11 -3.77 9.22
C HIS A 79 5.84 -3.09 8.68
N PRO A 80 5.47 -1.89 9.17
CA PRO A 80 4.15 -1.31 8.94
C PRO A 80 3.87 -0.98 7.47
N ILE A 81 4.88 -0.52 6.72
CA ILE A 81 4.74 -0.27 5.28
C ILE A 81 4.56 -1.59 4.52
N PHE A 82 5.29 -2.65 4.90
CA PHE A 82 5.18 -3.96 4.25
C PHE A 82 3.77 -4.56 4.43
N ILE A 83 3.20 -4.43 5.62
CA ILE A 83 1.84 -4.89 5.92
C ILE A 83 0.80 -4.10 5.10
N LYS A 84 0.92 -2.76 5.05
CA LYS A 84 -0.03 -1.93 4.29
C LYS A 84 0.08 -2.15 2.78
N SER A 85 1.29 -2.40 2.27
CA SER A 85 1.54 -2.69 0.85
C SER A 85 0.87 -3.96 0.34
N GLN A 86 0.44 -4.89 1.21
CA GLN A 86 -0.15 -6.16 0.77
C GLN A 86 -1.35 -5.95 -0.16
N ASN A 87 -2.22 -4.96 0.11
CA ASN A 87 -3.40 -4.72 -0.73
C ASN A 87 -3.02 -4.28 -2.16
N VAL A 88 -2.13 -3.30 -2.29
CA VAL A 88 -1.68 -2.84 -3.61
C VAL A 88 -0.91 -3.93 -4.34
N ILE A 89 -0.08 -4.70 -3.65
CA ILE A 89 0.64 -5.83 -4.22
C ILE A 89 -0.33 -6.87 -4.79
N GLN A 90 -1.35 -7.28 -4.02
CA GLN A 90 -2.35 -8.23 -4.50
C GLN A 90 -3.10 -7.69 -5.74
N ASN A 91 -3.40 -6.39 -5.78
CA ASN A 91 -4.02 -5.78 -6.95
C ASN A 91 -3.11 -5.76 -8.18
N ILE A 92 -1.81 -5.52 -8.00
CA ILE A 92 -0.81 -5.62 -9.07
C ILE A 92 -0.75 -7.06 -9.60
N LEU A 93 -0.70 -8.03 -8.69
CA LEU A 93 -0.56 -9.46 -9.00
C LEU A 93 -1.81 -10.08 -9.65
N LYS A 94 -3.00 -9.50 -9.48
CA LYS A 94 -4.21 -9.96 -10.21
C LYS A 94 -4.05 -9.93 -11.74
N ASN A 95 -3.13 -9.11 -12.25
CA ASN A 95 -2.91 -8.91 -13.68
C ASN A 95 -1.75 -9.74 -14.24
N ASP A 96 -1.23 -10.68 -13.44
CA ASP A 96 -0.11 -11.58 -13.73
C ASP A 96 -0.53 -12.70 -14.71
N ASN A 97 -0.74 -12.33 -15.98
CA ASN A 97 -1.02 -13.26 -17.08
C ASN A 97 0.22 -13.61 -17.92
N VAL A 98 1.44 -13.32 -17.43
CA VAL A 98 2.70 -13.53 -18.18
C VAL A 98 3.25 -14.94 -17.92
N THR A 99 3.56 -15.67 -19.00
CA THR A 99 3.81 -17.12 -19.07
C THR A 99 5.18 -17.61 -18.57
N SER A 100 5.86 -16.91 -17.67
CA SER A 100 7.16 -17.32 -17.09
C SER A 100 7.25 -16.89 -15.63
N MET A 101 7.95 -17.65 -14.76
CA MET A 101 7.94 -17.57 -13.27
C MET A 101 7.12 -16.37 -12.78
N ASN A 102 5.83 -16.63 -12.59
CA ASN A 102 4.82 -15.60 -12.45
C ASN A 102 5.18 -14.65 -11.29
N ALA A 103 4.88 -13.36 -11.44
CA ALA A 103 5.19 -12.33 -10.44
C ALA A 103 4.72 -12.74 -9.03
N THR A 104 3.59 -13.44 -9.00
CA THR A 104 2.96 -14.04 -7.81
C THR A 104 3.82 -15.11 -7.18
N GLY A 105 4.34 -16.06 -7.96
CA GLY A 105 5.18 -17.14 -7.47
C GLY A 105 6.49 -16.63 -6.89
N LEU A 106 7.13 -15.66 -7.56
CA LEU A 106 8.33 -15.02 -7.03
C LEU A 106 8.03 -14.22 -5.75
N TYR A 107 6.93 -13.47 -5.71
CA TYR A 107 6.52 -12.75 -4.50
C TYR A 107 6.29 -13.69 -3.30
N ASN A 108 5.65 -14.85 -3.53
CA ASN A 108 5.41 -15.85 -2.50
C ASN A 108 6.71 -16.45 -1.91
N VAL A 109 7.81 -16.40 -2.65
CA VAL A 109 9.14 -16.77 -2.15
C VAL A 109 9.80 -15.60 -1.43
N LEU A 110 9.76 -14.40 -2.02
CA LEU A 110 10.44 -13.22 -1.52
C LEU A 110 9.81 -12.63 -0.24
N SER A 111 8.48 -12.69 -0.10
CA SER A 111 7.75 -12.17 1.04
C SER A 111 8.16 -12.83 2.37
N PRO A 112 8.15 -14.18 2.50
CA PRO A 112 8.67 -14.84 3.69
C PRO A 112 10.16 -14.55 3.97
N MET A 113 10.98 -14.43 2.91
CA MET A 113 12.40 -14.06 3.05
C MET A 113 12.56 -12.66 3.62
N TYR A 114 11.76 -11.69 3.17
CA TYR A 114 11.72 -10.35 3.75
C TYR A 114 11.31 -10.40 5.22
N GLN A 115 10.19 -11.06 5.55
CA GLN A 115 9.66 -11.10 6.93
C GLN A 115 10.61 -11.76 7.93
N SER A 116 11.38 -12.76 7.50
CA SER A 116 12.37 -13.47 8.31
C SER A 116 13.77 -12.85 8.25
N ALA A 117 13.97 -11.78 7.48
CA ALA A 117 15.26 -11.13 7.36
C ALA A 117 15.72 -10.55 8.71
N ILE A 118 17.03 -10.57 8.92
CA ILE A 118 17.67 -9.82 9.99
C ILE A 118 18.00 -8.44 9.40
N PRO A 119 17.44 -7.34 9.95
CA PRO A 119 17.74 -6.00 9.48
C PRO A 119 19.25 -5.74 9.48
N LYS A 120 19.74 -5.10 8.42
CA LYS A 120 21.13 -4.69 8.27
C LYS A 120 21.21 -3.32 7.62
N ILE A 121 22.36 -2.66 7.78
CA ILE A 121 22.63 -1.38 7.10
C ILE A 121 22.63 -1.62 5.58
N ALA A 122 21.62 -1.09 4.90
CA ALA A 122 21.41 -1.23 3.48
C ALA A 122 22.56 -0.62 2.67
N GLN A 123 23.06 -1.38 1.72
CA GLN A 123 24.04 -0.91 0.72
C GLN A 123 23.35 -0.64 -0.61
N ASP A 124 23.98 0.13 -1.50
CA ASP A 124 23.48 0.39 -2.87
C ASP A 124 23.10 -0.91 -3.61
N SER A 125 23.89 -1.97 -3.42
CA SER A 125 23.67 -3.27 -4.04
C SER A 125 22.47 -4.04 -3.49
N ASP A 126 22.00 -3.72 -2.29
CA ASP A 126 20.82 -4.31 -1.65
C ASP A 126 19.53 -3.61 -2.10
N VAL A 127 19.55 -2.27 -2.19
CA VAL A 127 18.33 -1.49 -2.39
C VAL A 127 18.09 -1.08 -3.84
N GLY A 128 19.13 -1.02 -4.68
CA GLY A 128 18.99 -0.79 -6.13
C GLY A 128 18.15 0.44 -6.45
N VAL A 129 16.97 0.22 -7.05
CA VAL A 129 16.03 1.30 -7.41
C VAL A 129 15.52 2.08 -6.19
N CYS A 130 15.55 1.47 -4.99
CA CYS A 130 15.16 2.08 -3.72
C CYS A 130 16.35 2.76 -3.02
N SER A 131 17.22 3.44 -3.76
CA SER A 131 18.48 4.02 -3.27
C SER A 131 18.32 5.07 -2.16
N ASP A 132 17.12 5.62 -1.96
CA ASP A 132 16.84 6.58 -0.89
C ASP A 132 17.00 5.98 0.51
N TYR A 133 17.04 4.65 0.62
CA TYR A 133 17.14 3.91 1.88
C TYR A 133 18.55 3.31 2.11
N VAL A 134 19.57 3.76 1.37
CA VAL A 134 20.96 3.39 1.65
C VAL A 134 21.35 3.93 3.03
N GLY A 135 21.98 3.09 3.85
CA GLY A 135 22.35 3.43 5.23
C GLY A 135 21.28 3.14 6.28
N ASP A 136 20.03 2.88 5.88
CA ASP A 136 18.96 2.48 6.81
C ASP A 136 19.17 1.05 7.31
N ASN A 137 18.70 0.76 8.53
CA ASN A 137 18.64 -0.60 9.08
C ASN A 137 17.48 -1.39 8.46
N SER A 138 17.67 -1.80 7.21
CA SER A 138 16.63 -2.28 6.30
C SER A 138 16.49 -3.79 6.28
N CYS A 139 15.29 -4.25 5.92
CA CYS A 139 14.95 -5.63 5.61
C CYS A 139 15.10 -5.96 4.11
N CYS A 140 15.34 -4.95 3.27
CA CYS A 140 15.44 -5.14 1.84
C CYS A 140 16.73 -5.83 1.41
N PHE A 141 16.62 -6.54 0.30
CA PHE A 141 17.71 -7.22 -0.39
C PHE A 141 17.48 -7.13 -1.89
N LYS A 142 18.54 -7.34 -2.67
CA LYS A 142 18.57 -7.10 -4.12
C LYS A 142 17.40 -7.70 -4.89
N ALA A 143 17.08 -8.97 -4.63
CA ALA A 143 16.00 -9.64 -5.34
C ALA A 143 14.61 -9.05 -5.01
N PHE A 144 14.41 -8.58 -3.78
CA PHE A 144 13.17 -7.92 -3.38
C PHE A 144 12.98 -6.59 -4.10
N THR A 145 14.03 -5.77 -4.20
CA THR A 145 13.96 -4.46 -4.86
C THR A 145 13.89 -4.57 -6.38
N GLN A 146 14.52 -5.59 -6.98
CA GLN A 146 14.30 -5.94 -8.38
C GLN A 146 12.85 -6.37 -8.66
N TRP A 147 12.23 -7.09 -7.72
CA TRP A 147 10.82 -7.44 -7.82
C TRP A 147 9.93 -6.20 -7.72
N ILE A 148 10.21 -5.26 -6.79
CA ILE A 148 9.48 -3.98 -6.70
C ILE A 148 9.51 -3.23 -8.05
N ASP A 149 10.69 -3.15 -8.68
CA ASP A 149 10.83 -2.42 -9.95
C ASP A 149 9.97 -3.03 -11.07
N ASN A 150 9.98 -4.36 -11.20
CA ASN A 150 9.18 -5.08 -12.19
C ASN A 150 7.69 -5.11 -11.83
N ALA A 151 7.33 -5.16 -10.54
CA ALA A 151 5.95 -5.13 -10.09
C ALA A 151 5.28 -3.77 -10.37
N ALA A 152 6.03 -2.67 -10.27
CA ALA A 152 5.52 -1.35 -10.63
C ALA A 152 5.07 -1.28 -12.11
N LEU A 153 5.78 -1.97 -13.02
CA LEU A 153 5.38 -2.07 -14.44
C LEU A 153 4.06 -2.82 -14.65
N LEU A 154 3.82 -3.90 -13.89
CA LEU A 154 2.56 -4.66 -14.00
C LEU A 154 1.34 -3.80 -13.70
N LYS A 155 1.48 -2.82 -12.79
CA LYS A 155 0.40 -1.89 -12.48
C LYS A 155 -0.04 -1.08 -13.70
N VAL A 156 0.91 -0.58 -14.48
CA VAL A 156 0.62 0.28 -15.65
C VAL A 156 0.36 -0.50 -16.93
N LEU A 157 0.67 -1.81 -16.96
CA LEU A 157 0.34 -2.67 -18.09
C LEU A 157 -1.15 -2.62 -18.44
N ASN A 158 -2.03 -2.67 -17.44
CA ASN A 158 -3.48 -2.55 -17.63
C ASN A 158 -3.91 -1.16 -18.13
N ILE A 159 -3.24 -0.12 -17.63
CA ILE A 159 -3.51 1.26 -18.04
C ILE A 159 -3.15 1.44 -19.52
N GLN A 160 -2.06 0.81 -19.98
CA GLN A 160 -1.62 0.92 -21.36
C GLN A 160 -2.35 -0.02 -22.32
N SER A 161 -2.74 -1.21 -21.88
CA SER A 161 -3.48 -2.19 -22.69
C SER A 161 -4.93 -1.78 -22.96
N THR A 162 -5.45 -0.83 -22.20
CA THR A 162 -6.76 -0.23 -22.41
C THR A 162 -6.66 1.03 -23.29
N ASN A 163 -7.68 1.23 -24.13
CA ASN A 163 -7.70 2.36 -25.05
C ASN A 163 -8.01 3.67 -24.31
N SER A 164 -7.16 4.67 -24.49
CA SER A 164 -7.45 6.06 -24.11
C SER A 164 -8.70 6.59 -24.83
N ALA A 165 -9.30 7.68 -24.35
CA ALA A 165 -10.44 8.29 -25.01
C ALA A 165 -10.14 8.63 -26.49
N TYR A 166 -8.91 9.05 -26.80
CA TYR A 166 -8.47 9.29 -28.16
C TYR A 166 -8.36 8.01 -29.00
N GLN A 167 -7.85 6.92 -28.43
CA GLN A 167 -7.82 5.64 -29.13
C GLN A 167 -9.23 5.10 -29.37
N GLN A 168 -10.14 5.30 -28.41
CA GLN A 168 -11.56 4.97 -28.55
C GLN A 168 -12.24 5.81 -29.66
N LEU A 169 -11.75 7.02 -29.99
CA LEU A 169 -12.27 7.77 -31.15
C LEU A 169 -12.09 6.97 -32.45
N VAL A 170 -10.92 6.35 -32.63
CA VAL A 170 -10.62 5.50 -33.79
C VAL A 170 -11.50 4.27 -33.79
N ASP A 171 -11.66 3.60 -32.64
CA ASP A 171 -12.53 2.42 -32.52
C ASP A 171 -13.98 2.73 -32.86
N ASN A 172 -14.51 3.84 -32.34
CA ASN A 172 -15.87 4.27 -32.61
C ASN A 172 -16.06 4.64 -34.08
N TYR A 173 -15.08 5.31 -34.68
CA TYR A 173 -15.14 5.61 -36.11
C TYR A 173 -15.25 4.34 -36.95
N VAL A 174 -14.39 3.35 -36.71
CA VAL A 174 -14.47 2.06 -37.40
C VAL A 174 -15.81 1.36 -37.12
N ALA A 175 -16.29 1.36 -35.87
CA ALA A 175 -17.55 0.73 -35.52
C ALA A 175 -18.76 1.37 -36.24
N TYR A 176 -18.85 2.70 -36.25
CA TYR A 176 -19.95 3.42 -36.91
C TYR A 176 -19.88 3.35 -38.45
N LEU A 177 -18.70 3.13 -39.03
CA LEU A 177 -18.59 2.84 -40.47
C LEU A 177 -19.28 1.53 -40.87
N TYR A 178 -19.42 0.57 -39.95
CA TYR A 178 -19.93 -0.78 -40.25
C TYR A 178 -21.22 -1.14 -39.50
N ASP A 179 -21.89 -0.18 -38.86
CA ASP A 179 -23.08 -0.42 -38.04
C ASP A 179 -24.38 -0.67 -38.83
N GLY A 180 -24.29 -0.75 -40.16
CA GLY A 180 -25.41 -0.98 -41.08
C GLY A 180 -26.02 0.28 -41.70
N ASN A 181 -25.70 1.49 -41.20
CA ASN A 181 -26.18 2.74 -41.79
C ASN A 181 -25.30 3.23 -42.96
N CYS A 182 -24.10 2.69 -43.09
CA CYS A 182 -23.17 2.95 -44.18
C CYS A 182 -23.07 1.72 -45.09
N LYS A 183 -23.42 1.86 -46.38
CA LYS A 183 -23.29 0.77 -47.38
C LYS A 183 -21.83 0.62 -47.85
N GLN A 184 -21.42 -0.61 -48.14
CA GLN A 184 -20.06 -0.95 -48.61
C GLN A 184 -19.67 -0.24 -49.92
N ASP A 185 -20.64 0.10 -50.78
CA ASP A 185 -20.42 0.74 -52.09
C ASP A 185 -19.75 2.13 -52.03
N PHE A 186 -19.70 2.72 -50.83
CA PHE A 186 -19.13 4.05 -50.55
C PHE A 186 -17.85 3.99 -49.73
N LEU A 187 -17.42 2.80 -49.31
CA LEU A 187 -16.16 2.56 -48.63
C LEU A 187 -15.04 2.22 -49.64
N PRO A 188 -13.77 2.34 -49.26
CA PRO A 188 -12.66 1.79 -50.04
C PRO A 188 -12.79 0.28 -50.21
N TYR A 189 -12.15 -0.27 -51.26
CA TYR A 189 -12.16 -1.70 -51.56
C TYR A 189 -11.55 -2.55 -50.43
N ASN A 190 -10.61 -1.97 -49.68
CA ASN A 190 -10.02 -2.58 -48.49
C ASN A 190 -10.79 -2.14 -47.24
N GLN A 191 -11.06 -3.07 -46.33
CA GLN A 191 -11.73 -2.79 -45.06
C GLN A 191 -10.94 -1.75 -44.26
N VAL A 192 -11.63 -0.70 -43.81
CA VAL A 192 -11.07 0.31 -42.91
C VAL A 192 -11.00 -0.31 -41.51
N ASN A 193 -9.80 -0.36 -40.95
CA ASN A 193 -9.58 -0.84 -39.59
C ASN A 193 -8.59 0.08 -38.87
N ASN A 194 -8.39 -0.14 -37.57
CA ASN A 194 -7.50 0.66 -36.73
C ASN A 194 -6.09 0.76 -37.34
N THR A 195 -5.51 -0.36 -37.77
CA THR A 195 -4.18 -0.41 -38.39
C THR A 195 -4.09 0.47 -39.63
N ALA A 196 -5.12 0.44 -40.49
CA ALA A 196 -5.18 1.28 -41.68
C ALA A 196 -5.25 2.77 -41.34
N ILE A 197 -5.98 3.16 -40.28
CA ILE A 197 -6.07 4.56 -39.82
C ILE A 197 -4.74 5.01 -39.22
N TYR A 198 -4.18 4.24 -38.29
CA TYR A 198 -2.90 4.56 -37.65
C TYR A 198 -1.74 4.66 -38.64
N GLY A 199 -1.74 3.84 -39.70
CA GLY A 199 -0.73 3.83 -40.76
C GLY A 199 -0.91 4.89 -41.84
N ASN A 200 -2.07 5.56 -41.92
CA ASN A 200 -2.36 6.49 -43.01
C ASN A 200 -1.69 7.86 -42.79
N ARG A 201 -0.61 8.12 -43.54
CA ARG A 201 0.16 9.37 -43.49
C ARG A 201 -0.52 10.56 -44.18
N ASN A 202 -1.64 10.35 -44.86
CA ASN A 202 -2.41 11.42 -45.50
C ASN A 202 -3.38 12.10 -44.53
N LEU A 203 -3.66 11.49 -43.37
CA LEU A 203 -4.47 12.08 -42.31
C LEU A 203 -3.62 13.07 -41.49
N LYS A 204 -3.35 14.27 -42.03
CA LYS A 204 -2.39 15.23 -41.47
C LYS A 204 -2.79 15.73 -40.08
N LYS A 205 -4.08 16.03 -39.86
CA LYS A 205 -4.57 16.49 -38.55
C LYS A 205 -4.41 15.39 -37.51
N PHE A 206 -4.84 14.17 -37.84
CA PHE A 206 -4.67 13.00 -36.98
C PHE A 206 -3.20 12.70 -36.68
N GLN A 207 -2.33 12.69 -37.70
CA GLN A 207 -0.90 12.40 -37.53
C GLN A 207 -0.17 13.49 -36.74
N SER A 208 -0.64 14.73 -36.78
CA SER A 208 -0.12 15.82 -35.93
C SER A 208 -0.58 15.71 -34.47
N LEU A 209 -1.83 15.29 -34.23
CA LEU A 209 -2.40 15.18 -32.89
C LEU A 209 -1.91 13.94 -32.13
N ARG A 210 -1.75 12.83 -32.85
CA ARG A 210 -1.45 11.50 -32.28
C ARG A 210 -0.22 11.48 -31.38
N ALA A 211 0.92 11.98 -31.87
CA ALA A 211 2.19 11.87 -31.15
C ALA A 211 2.13 12.60 -29.80
N SER A 212 1.48 13.77 -29.77
CA SER A 212 1.24 14.53 -28.55
C SER A 212 0.41 13.74 -27.54
N LEU A 213 -0.73 13.17 -27.95
CA LEU A 213 -1.61 12.42 -27.04
C LEU A 213 -0.99 11.09 -26.59
N SER A 214 -0.22 10.43 -27.47
CA SER A 214 0.55 9.22 -27.17
C SER A 214 1.63 9.50 -26.11
N ALA A 215 2.39 10.59 -26.27
CA ALA A 215 3.39 11.02 -25.29
C ALA A 215 2.77 11.33 -23.91
N ILE A 216 1.58 11.94 -23.87
CA ILE A 216 0.85 12.18 -22.61
C ILE A 216 0.48 10.85 -21.93
N LYS A 217 -0.06 9.89 -22.68
CA LYS A 217 -0.45 8.58 -22.14
C LYS A 217 0.77 7.86 -21.54
N ILE A 218 1.91 7.89 -22.26
CA ILE A 218 3.18 7.32 -21.80
C ILE A 218 3.67 8.05 -20.54
N GLY A 219 3.74 9.38 -20.55
CA GLY A 219 4.20 10.17 -19.41
C GLY A 219 3.30 10.01 -18.18
N PHE A 220 1.99 9.90 -18.38
CA PHE A 220 1.05 9.63 -17.30
C PHE A 220 1.30 8.26 -16.65
N ALA A 221 1.49 7.21 -17.46
CA ALA A 221 1.87 5.90 -16.96
C ALA A 221 3.22 5.92 -16.25
N GLN A 222 4.24 6.59 -16.78
CA GLN A 222 5.55 6.74 -16.13
C GLN A 222 5.43 7.38 -14.74
N ASN A 223 4.58 8.39 -14.58
CA ASN A 223 4.33 9.01 -13.27
C ASN A 223 3.64 8.04 -12.29
N ILE A 224 2.67 7.25 -12.75
CA ILE A 224 2.00 6.24 -11.91
C ILE A 224 2.97 5.12 -11.50
N THR A 225 3.80 4.64 -12.43
CA THR A 225 4.85 3.65 -12.15
C THR A 225 5.84 4.18 -11.14
N SER A 226 6.37 5.39 -11.38
CA SER A 226 7.36 6.04 -10.50
C SER A 226 6.81 6.25 -9.09
N PHE A 227 5.56 6.71 -8.99
CA PHE A 227 4.88 6.89 -7.70
C PHE A 227 4.68 5.56 -6.95
N THR A 228 4.16 4.56 -7.66
CA THR A 228 3.92 3.22 -7.09
C THR A 228 5.23 2.58 -6.63
N ARG A 229 6.29 2.72 -7.43
CA ARG A 229 7.62 2.21 -7.11
C ARG A 229 8.16 2.84 -5.83
N GLY A 230 8.12 4.17 -5.70
CA GLY A 230 8.64 4.85 -4.51
C GLY A 230 7.85 4.51 -3.25
N VAL A 231 6.52 4.42 -3.35
CA VAL A 231 5.66 3.93 -2.25
C VAL A 231 6.08 2.51 -1.81
N LEU A 232 6.28 1.59 -2.76
CA LEU A 232 6.74 0.23 -2.45
C LEU A 232 8.17 0.19 -1.90
N CYS A 233 9.06 1.06 -2.39
CA CYS A 233 10.40 1.24 -1.86
C CYS A 233 10.40 1.67 -0.39
N GLY A 234 9.32 2.27 0.12
CA GLY A 234 9.11 2.49 1.55
C GLY A 234 9.22 1.22 2.41
N MET A 235 9.06 0.02 1.84
CA MET A 235 9.34 -1.24 2.53
C MET A 235 10.83 -1.41 2.89
N CYS A 236 11.72 -0.62 2.29
CA CYS A 236 13.14 -0.61 2.60
C CYS A 236 13.52 0.38 3.71
N ALA A 237 12.57 1.15 4.22
CA ALA A 237 12.79 2.02 5.38
C ALA A 237 13.37 1.25 6.57
N GLY A 238 14.25 1.91 7.32
CA GLY A 238 14.85 1.34 8.52
C GLY A 238 13.81 0.95 9.57
N VAL A 239 13.91 -0.27 10.13
CA VAL A 239 12.99 -0.74 11.18
C VAL A 239 13.03 0.14 12.44
N ASP A 240 14.12 0.87 12.63
CA ASP A 240 14.36 1.80 13.74
C ASP A 240 13.68 3.16 13.55
N VAL A 241 13.40 3.56 12.29
CA VAL A 241 12.85 4.89 11.96
C VAL A 241 11.48 4.85 11.31
N VAL A 242 11.01 3.70 10.81
CA VAL A 242 9.79 3.61 9.99
C VAL A 242 8.51 4.07 10.72
N GLN A 243 8.43 3.98 12.06
CA GLN A 243 7.30 4.58 12.81
C GLN A 243 7.16 6.08 12.53
N ASN A 244 8.27 6.79 12.29
CA ASN A 244 8.26 8.24 12.07
C ASN A 244 7.58 8.62 10.75
N TYR A 245 7.48 7.67 9.81
CA TYR A 245 6.75 7.81 8.55
C TYR A 245 5.25 7.58 8.69
N PHE A 246 4.72 7.47 9.90
CA PHE A 246 3.29 7.46 10.16
C PHE A 246 2.91 8.63 11.06
N ASN A 247 1.71 9.17 10.85
CA ASN A 247 1.13 10.12 11.78
C ASN A 247 0.30 9.41 12.86
N ASP A 248 -0.24 10.18 13.81
CA ASP A 248 -1.03 9.64 14.94
C ASP A 248 -2.31 8.89 14.51
N LYS A 249 -2.75 9.09 13.25
CA LYS A 249 -3.90 8.40 12.65
C LYS A 249 -3.49 7.15 11.87
N GLY A 250 -2.21 6.80 11.84
CA GLY A 250 -1.68 5.68 11.07
C GLY A 250 -1.67 5.90 9.55
N LEU A 251 -1.75 7.15 9.08
CA LEU A 251 -1.56 7.50 7.67
C LEU A 251 -0.07 7.59 7.35
N LEU A 252 0.32 7.10 6.17
CA LEU A 252 1.69 7.18 5.68
C LEU A 252 2.06 8.64 5.40
N LYS A 253 3.19 9.10 5.89
CA LYS A 253 3.76 10.40 5.52
C LYS A 253 4.56 10.25 4.23
N ILE A 254 4.17 10.99 3.22
CA ILE A 254 4.89 11.13 1.96
C ILE A 254 5.54 12.51 1.95
N GLN A 255 6.77 12.61 1.46
CA GLN A 255 7.42 13.91 1.30
C GLN A 255 6.56 14.83 0.44
N GLN A 256 6.37 16.07 0.90
CA GLN A 256 5.57 17.05 0.16
C GLN A 256 6.10 17.27 -1.26
N SER A 257 7.42 17.23 -1.46
CA SER A 257 8.05 17.30 -2.78
C SER A 257 7.61 16.16 -3.72
N SER A 258 7.47 14.93 -3.21
CA SER A 258 6.97 13.79 -3.99
C SER A 258 5.50 13.99 -4.38
N LEU A 259 4.67 14.53 -3.47
CA LEU A 259 3.27 14.84 -3.76
C LEU A 259 3.14 15.96 -4.80
N ASP A 260 3.88 17.05 -4.62
CA ASP A 260 3.87 18.19 -5.53
C ASP A 260 4.33 17.78 -6.93
N TYR A 261 5.35 16.92 -7.03
CA TYR A 261 5.81 16.34 -8.30
C TYR A 261 4.73 15.49 -8.95
N PHE A 262 4.10 14.58 -8.20
CA PHE A 262 3.08 13.69 -8.73
C PHE A 262 1.81 14.45 -9.18
N ILE A 263 1.29 15.32 -8.33
CA ILE A 263 0.12 16.16 -8.60
C ILE A 263 0.41 17.11 -9.76
N GLY A 264 1.59 17.75 -9.77
CA GLY A 264 2.01 18.66 -10.82
C GLY A 264 2.05 17.98 -12.18
N ASN A 265 2.74 16.85 -12.29
CA ASN A 265 2.84 16.14 -13.58
C ASN A 265 1.52 15.53 -14.05
N THR A 266 0.72 14.96 -13.15
CA THR A 266 -0.61 14.43 -13.53
C THR A 266 -1.56 15.54 -13.97
N THR A 267 -1.55 16.69 -13.28
CA THR A 267 -2.32 17.88 -13.65
C THR A 267 -1.89 18.44 -15.01
N LEU A 268 -0.57 18.56 -15.25
CA LEU A 268 -0.04 19.02 -16.53
C LEU A 268 -0.46 18.10 -17.67
N ASN A 269 -0.34 16.78 -17.49
CA ASN A 269 -0.74 15.78 -18.48
C ASN A 269 -2.24 15.85 -18.79
N ILE A 270 -3.10 15.91 -17.78
CA ILE A 270 -4.56 16.00 -17.96
C ILE A 270 -4.95 17.31 -18.66
N ASN A 271 -4.38 18.44 -18.25
CA ASN A 271 -4.64 19.74 -18.88
C ASN A 271 -4.20 19.76 -20.35
N TYR A 272 -3.00 19.25 -20.63
CA TYR A 272 -2.50 19.18 -21.99
C TYR A 272 -3.35 18.24 -22.85
N TYR A 273 -3.84 17.13 -22.28
CA TYR A 273 -4.77 16.23 -22.95
C TYR A 273 -6.08 16.95 -23.31
N LEU A 274 -6.72 17.60 -22.34
CA LEU A 274 -7.98 18.33 -22.55
C LEU A 274 -7.83 19.52 -23.51
N GLY A 275 -6.68 20.19 -23.49
CA GLY A 275 -6.38 21.30 -24.39
C GLY A 275 -6.18 20.87 -25.85
N ASN A 276 -5.71 19.65 -26.09
CA ASN A 276 -5.47 19.10 -27.43
C ASN A 276 -6.65 18.26 -27.94
N PHE A 277 -7.37 17.57 -27.06
CA PHE A 277 -8.50 16.69 -27.39
C PHE A 277 -9.84 17.38 -27.10
N THR A 278 -10.13 18.44 -27.84
CA THR A 278 -11.33 19.28 -27.72
C THR A 278 -12.44 18.80 -28.67
N GLN A 279 -13.66 19.29 -28.48
CA GLN A 279 -14.76 19.04 -29.42
C GLN A 279 -14.41 19.46 -30.85
N GLN A 280 -13.67 20.56 -31.00
CA GLN A 280 -13.22 21.05 -32.30
C GLN A 280 -12.21 20.09 -32.93
N SER A 281 -11.17 19.67 -32.18
CA SER A 281 -10.16 18.75 -32.74
C SER A 281 -10.75 17.36 -33.05
N ILE A 282 -11.71 16.90 -32.25
CA ILE A 282 -12.49 15.69 -32.54
C ILE A 282 -13.26 15.84 -33.85
N SER A 283 -14.03 16.91 -34.03
CA SER A 283 -14.75 17.17 -35.27
C SER A 283 -13.81 17.24 -36.48
N ASP A 284 -12.68 17.93 -36.33
CA ASP A 284 -11.67 18.10 -37.37
C ASP A 284 -11.04 16.78 -37.83
N VAL A 285 -10.76 15.89 -36.87
CA VAL A 285 -10.24 14.53 -37.15
C VAL A 285 -11.29 13.68 -37.84
N ILE A 286 -12.56 13.74 -37.41
CA ILE A 286 -13.64 12.99 -38.05
C ILE A 286 -13.88 13.47 -39.49
N ASP A 287 -13.84 14.78 -39.73
CA ASP A 287 -13.96 15.34 -41.08
C ASP A 287 -12.82 14.87 -42.00
N GLU A 288 -11.60 14.79 -41.46
CA GLU A 288 -10.45 14.25 -42.16
C GLU A 288 -10.60 12.74 -42.44
N PHE A 289 -11.06 11.96 -41.46
CA PHE A 289 -11.33 10.54 -41.64
C PHE A 289 -12.41 10.29 -42.71
N ASN A 290 -13.53 11.02 -42.62
CA ASN A 290 -14.61 10.95 -43.61
C ASN A 290 -14.09 11.26 -45.02
N SER A 291 -13.27 12.31 -45.16
CA SER A 291 -12.67 12.68 -46.45
C SER A 291 -11.70 11.61 -46.98
N GLY A 292 -11.01 10.88 -46.09
CA GLY A 292 -10.06 9.84 -46.45
C GLY A 292 -10.68 8.47 -46.74
N TYR A 293 -11.84 8.16 -46.15
CA TYR A 293 -12.40 6.80 -46.14
C TYR A 293 -13.84 6.68 -46.64
N ILE A 294 -14.55 7.79 -46.88
CA ILE A 294 -15.92 7.77 -47.40
C ILE A 294 -15.94 8.48 -48.76
N LYS A 295 -16.54 7.84 -49.76
CA LYS A 295 -16.77 8.43 -51.09
C LYS A 295 -17.92 9.43 -51.05
N ILE A 296 -17.66 10.63 -50.53
CA ILE A 296 -18.65 11.71 -50.37
C ILE A 296 -19.22 12.26 -51.69
N SER A 297 -18.59 11.95 -52.83
CA SER A 297 -19.10 12.31 -54.16
C SER A 297 -20.40 11.59 -54.54
N LYS A 298 -20.82 10.59 -53.77
CA LYS A 298 -22.10 9.89 -53.94
C LYS A 298 -23.14 10.43 -52.94
N PRO A 299 -24.43 10.58 -53.32
CA PRO A 299 -25.47 11.13 -52.45
C PRO A 299 -25.58 10.46 -51.06
N ASP A 300 -25.53 9.13 -51.03
CA ASP A 300 -25.60 8.33 -49.79
C ASP A 300 -24.27 8.38 -48.98
N GLY A 301 -23.15 8.73 -49.62
CA GLY A 301 -21.85 8.87 -48.96
C GLY A 301 -21.80 10.07 -48.03
N LEU A 302 -22.40 11.20 -48.43
CA LEU A 302 -22.54 12.37 -47.57
C LEU A 302 -23.45 12.07 -46.36
N THR A 303 -24.54 11.32 -46.57
CA THR A 303 -25.43 10.88 -45.49
C THR A 303 -24.69 10.00 -44.47
N CYS A 304 -23.89 9.03 -44.94
CA CYS A 304 -23.04 8.21 -44.07
C CYS A 304 -22.02 9.05 -43.29
N ALA A 305 -21.32 9.98 -43.95
CA ALA A 305 -20.35 10.86 -43.28
C ALA A 305 -20.99 11.71 -42.17
N ASN A 306 -22.16 12.29 -42.43
CA ASN A 306 -22.92 13.07 -41.46
C ASN A 306 -23.42 12.20 -40.29
N TYR A 307 -23.87 10.97 -40.60
CA TYR A 307 -24.28 10.00 -39.58
C TYR A 307 -23.14 9.66 -38.62
N VAL A 308 -21.99 9.25 -39.15
CA VAL A 308 -20.80 8.89 -38.36
C VAL A 308 -20.37 10.08 -37.50
N LYS A 309 -20.27 11.27 -38.10
CA LYS A 309 -19.91 12.50 -37.38
C LYS A 309 -20.89 12.83 -36.26
N GLY A 310 -22.20 12.76 -36.51
CA GLY A 310 -23.23 13.03 -35.52
C GLY A 310 -23.16 12.06 -34.33
N LYS A 311 -23.00 10.76 -34.60
CA LYS A 311 -22.89 9.73 -33.55
C LYS A 311 -21.65 9.92 -32.68
N ILE A 312 -20.49 10.13 -33.30
CA ILE A 312 -19.25 10.32 -32.55
C ILE A 312 -19.30 11.64 -31.76
N THR A 313 -19.74 12.74 -32.36
CA THR A 313 -19.84 14.04 -31.66
C THR A 313 -20.77 13.96 -30.46
N GLN A 314 -21.92 13.28 -30.60
CA GLN A 314 -22.83 13.05 -29.49
C GLN A 314 -22.18 12.22 -28.37
N LYS A 315 -21.49 11.13 -28.74
CA LYS A 315 -20.88 10.21 -27.79
C LYS A 315 -19.70 10.84 -27.05
N PHE A 316 -18.92 11.67 -27.73
CA PHE A 316 -17.76 12.36 -27.20
C PHE A 316 -18.08 13.71 -26.57
N ALA A 317 -19.36 14.09 -26.47
CA ALA A 317 -19.79 15.34 -25.82
C ALA A 317 -19.34 15.43 -24.35
N ASN A 318 -19.26 14.28 -23.67
CA ASN A 318 -18.64 14.16 -22.35
C ASN A 318 -17.51 13.14 -22.39
N LEU A 319 -16.27 13.62 -22.33
CA LEU A 319 -15.09 12.76 -22.34
C LEU A 319 -14.94 11.95 -21.05
N GLY A 320 -15.51 12.40 -19.92
CA GLY A 320 -15.27 11.80 -18.61
C GLY A 320 -13.83 11.96 -18.09
N ILE A 321 -13.06 12.89 -18.68
CA ILE A 321 -11.69 13.24 -18.27
C ILE A 321 -11.78 14.55 -17.49
N SER A 322 -11.22 14.58 -16.28
CA SER A 322 -11.26 15.78 -15.43
C SER A 322 -10.12 15.81 -14.44
N LEU A 323 -9.85 16.99 -13.89
CA LEU A 323 -8.88 17.15 -12.80
C LEU A 323 -9.48 16.82 -11.43
N GLN A 324 -10.78 17.05 -11.29
CA GLN A 324 -11.49 16.97 -10.02
C GLN A 324 -12.75 16.12 -10.12
N ASP A 325 -13.08 15.45 -9.03
CA ASP A 325 -14.35 14.76 -8.87
C ASP A 325 -15.53 15.75 -8.71
N SER A 326 -16.75 15.21 -8.58
CA SER A 326 -17.96 16.03 -8.39
C SER A 326 -17.99 16.81 -7.07
N SER A 327 -17.09 16.51 -6.13
CA SER A 327 -16.94 17.18 -4.84
C SER A 327 -15.80 18.21 -4.84
N GLY A 328 -15.09 18.38 -5.96
CA GLY A 328 -13.97 19.30 -6.10
C GLY A 328 -12.62 18.74 -5.63
N ASN A 329 -12.53 17.47 -5.25
CA ASN A 329 -11.26 16.84 -4.88
C ASN A 329 -10.49 16.44 -6.13
N LEU A 330 -9.16 16.53 -6.08
CA LEU A 330 -8.31 16.05 -7.18
C LEU A 330 -8.52 14.56 -7.41
N ILE A 331 -8.67 14.17 -8.68
CA ILE A 331 -8.76 12.75 -9.07
C ILE A 331 -7.44 12.01 -8.83
N CYS A 332 -6.31 12.71 -8.98
CA CYS A 332 -4.97 12.19 -8.71
C CYS A 332 -4.34 12.93 -7.51
N PRO A 333 -4.78 12.67 -6.26
CA PRO A 333 -4.35 13.45 -5.11
C PRO A 333 -2.96 13.08 -4.58
N GLY A 334 -2.40 11.93 -5.00
CA GLY A 334 -1.12 11.41 -4.47
C GLY A 334 -1.20 10.92 -3.02
N THR A 335 -2.35 11.02 -2.36
CA THR A 335 -2.58 10.58 -0.97
C THR A 335 -3.24 9.20 -0.86
N ILE A 336 -3.26 8.45 -1.96
CA ILE A 336 -3.74 7.07 -2.08
C ILE A 336 -2.53 6.23 -2.51
N ALA A 337 -1.73 5.81 -1.54
CA ALA A 337 -0.47 5.10 -1.71
C ALA A 337 -0.68 3.59 -1.87
N PHE A 338 -1.50 2.97 -1.00
CA PHE A 338 -1.77 1.54 -0.98
C PHE A 338 -3.22 1.19 -1.36
N GLY A 339 -4.11 2.19 -1.37
CA GLY A 339 -5.51 2.05 -1.77
C GLY A 339 -5.73 1.89 -3.27
N ASP A 340 -7.00 1.73 -3.63
CA ASP A 340 -7.44 1.71 -5.02
C ASP A 340 -7.41 3.14 -5.60
N ASN A 341 -6.57 3.37 -6.61
CA ASN A 341 -6.42 4.65 -7.30
C ASN A 341 -6.92 4.58 -8.76
N SER A 342 -7.84 3.66 -9.05
CA SER A 342 -8.37 3.40 -10.39
C SER A 342 -9.01 4.63 -11.06
N ALA A 343 -9.58 5.56 -10.27
CA ALA A 343 -10.10 6.83 -10.80
C ALA A 343 -8.98 7.67 -11.46
N CYS A 344 -7.81 7.78 -10.81
CA CYS A 344 -6.64 8.43 -11.38
C CYS A 344 -6.06 7.61 -12.54
N GLU A 345 -5.82 6.32 -12.31
CA GLU A 345 -5.15 5.42 -13.25
C GLU A 345 -5.88 5.32 -14.60
N ASN A 346 -7.22 5.35 -14.57
CA ASN A 346 -8.06 5.23 -15.76
C ASN A 346 -8.54 6.59 -16.30
N ASN A 347 -8.09 7.72 -15.76
CA ASN A 347 -8.60 9.06 -16.13
C ASN A 347 -8.52 9.30 -17.65
N LEU A 348 -7.38 8.99 -18.28
CA LEU A 348 -7.19 9.17 -19.73
C LEU A 348 -8.02 8.21 -20.61
N GLN A 349 -8.61 7.15 -20.05
CA GLN A 349 -9.55 6.27 -20.76
C GLN A 349 -10.92 6.95 -20.93
N GLY A 350 -11.20 7.99 -20.16
CA GLY A 350 -12.47 8.69 -20.20
C GLY A 350 -13.65 7.85 -19.71
N SER A 351 -14.86 8.36 -19.98
CA SER A 351 -16.10 7.73 -19.56
C SER A 351 -16.28 6.34 -20.19
N PRO A 352 -16.77 5.33 -19.45
CA PRO A 352 -17.21 4.06 -20.03
C PRO A 352 -18.16 4.16 -21.22
N SER A 353 -18.94 5.25 -21.30
CA SER A 353 -19.83 5.50 -22.43
C SER A 353 -19.11 5.69 -23.76
N LEU A 354 -17.79 5.91 -23.75
CA LEU A 354 -16.98 6.02 -24.96
C LEU A 354 -16.69 4.66 -25.62
N ASN A 355 -16.90 3.54 -24.95
CA ASN A 355 -16.64 2.21 -25.52
C ASN A 355 -17.49 1.96 -26.80
N PRO A 356 -16.93 1.35 -27.86
CA PRO A 356 -17.61 1.20 -29.15
C PRO A 356 -18.87 0.30 -29.04
N PRO A 357 -19.90 0.48 -29.89
CA PRO A 357 -21.19 -0.22 -29.80
C PRO A 357 -21.14 -1.76 -29.88
N SER A 358 -20.03 -2.33 -30.36
CA SER A 358 -19.86 -3.76 -30.60
C SER A 358 -18.71 -4.38 -29.78
N SER A 359 -18.35 -3.79 -28.64
CA SER A 359 -17.43 -4.44 -27.70
C SER A 359 -18.14 -5.65 -27.07
N SER A 360 -18.11 -6.79 -27.78
CA SER A 360 -18.55 -8.11 -27.34
C SER A 360 -17.65 -8.67 -26.23
N GLY A 361 -17.43 -7.90 -25.16
CA GLY A 361 -16.98 -8.39 -23.87
C GLY A 361 -18.23 -8.59 -23.02
N ARG A 362 -18.40 -9.79 -22.45
CA ARG A 362 -19.54 -10.17 -21.59
C ARG A 362 -19.96 -9.00 -20.69
N LEU A 363 -21.26 -8.68 -20.66
CA LEU A 363 -21.88 -7.68 -19.78
C LEU A 363 -21.29 -7.68 -18.34
N LEU A 364 -20.98 -8.86 -17.82
CA LEU A 364 -20.38 -9.06 -16.49
C LEU A 364 -18.96 -8.49 -16.31
N PHE A 365 -18.11 -8.48 -17.34
CA PHE A 365 -16.74 -7.91 -17.26
C PHE A 365 -16.73 -6.39 -17.45
N GLN A 366 -17.67 -5.86 -18.25
CA GLN A 366 -17.84 -4.43 -18.48
C GLN A 366 -18.33 -3.73 -17.21
N GLU A 367 -19.34 -4.29 -16.53
CA GLU A 367 -19.87 -3.77 -15.27
C GLU A 367 -18.82 -3.75 -14.15
N ILE A 368 -17.89 -4.72 -14.11
CA ILE A 368 -16.78 -4.74 -13.14
C ILE A 368 -15.80 -3.59 -13.40
N HIS A 369 -15.40 -3.33 -14.66
CA HIS A 369 -14.53 -2.20 -14.99
C HIS A 369 -15.19 -0.85 -14.72
N ASP A 370 -16.51 -0.74 -14.94
CA ASP A 370 -17.27 0.48 -14.73
C ASP A 370 -17.51 0.77 -13.24
N MET A 371 -17.72 -0.27 -12.41
CA MET A 371 -17.82 -0.14 -10.95
C MET A 371 -16.49 0.23 -10.30
N VAL A 372 -15.37 -0.31 -10.78
CA VAL A 372 -14.02 -0.01 -10.24
C VAL A 372 -13.69 1.48 -10.39
N ARG A 373 -14.07 2.11 -11.51
CA ARG A 373 -13.83 3.55 -11.78
C ARG A 373 -14.61 4.50 -10.86
N MET A 374 -15.55 4.00 -10.05
CA MET A 374 -16.47 4.80 -9.22
C MET A 374 -16.30 4.55 -7.71
N LEU A 375 -15.37 3.69 -7.27
CA LEU A 375 -15.15 3.44 -5.85
C LEU A 375 -14.50 4.67 -5.19
N GLN A 376 -15.08 5.12 -4.08
CA GLN A 376 -14.47 6.16 -3.26
C GLN A 376 -13.16 5.64 -2.67
N ALA A 377 -12.04 6.14 -3.20
CA ALA A 377 -10.73 5.83 -2.68
C ALA A 377 -10.60 6.39 -1.25
N THR A 378 -10.14 5.55 -0.33
CA THR A 378 -9.87 5.98 1.05
C THR A 378 -8.45 6.52 1.11
N VAL A 379 -8.29 7.76 1.56
CA VAL A 379 -6.99 8.39 1.80
C VAL A 379 -6.21 7.58 2.84
N ASP A 380 -5.00 7.15 2.49
CA ASP A 380 -4.14 6.33 3.35
C ASP A 380 -2.74 6.95 3.57
N ALA A 381 -2.50 8.12 2.97
CA ALA A 381 -1.29 8.90 3.11
C ALA A 381 -1.58 10.40 3.31
N VAL A 382 -0.56 11.13 3.77
CA VAL A 382 -0.59 12.58 3.99
C VAL A 382 0.77 13.18 3.60
N GLY A 383 0.76 14.42 3.13
CA GLY A 383 1.98 15.18 2.90
C GLY A 383 2.65 15.61 4.19
N ASP A 384 3.97 15.49 4.24
CA ASP A 384 4.80 15.99 5.33
C ASP A 384 6.01 16.73 4.75
N THR A 385 6.29 17.92 5.25
CA THR A 385 7.39 18.77 4.77
C THR A 385 8.74 18.40 5.36
N ASN A 386 8.77 17.61 6.44
CA ASN A 386 9.97 17.35 7.23
C ASN A 386 10.37 15.88 7.19
N ILE A 387 9.42 14.97 7.35
CA ILE A 387 9.68 13.53 7.52
C ILE A 387 8.64 12.73 6.73
N GLY A 388 9.09 11.99 5.72
CA GLY A 388 8.23 11.10 4.94
C GLY A 388 9.03 10.26 3.96
N ILE A 389 8.38 9.24 3.40
CA ILE A 389 8.98 8.46 2.32
C ILE A 389 9.07 9.30 1.04
N ASN A 390 10.14 9.11 0.27
CA ASN A 390 10.13 9.57 -1.10
C ASN A 390 9.26 8.62 -1.92
N ALA A 391 8.11 9.12 -2.39
CA ALA A 391 7.20 8.34 -3.22
C ALA A 391 7.56 8.39 -4.71
N VAL A 392 8.51 9.22 -5.14
CA VAL A 392 8.88 9.35 -6.57
C VAL A 392 10.23 8.69 -6.81
N THR A 393 10.19 7.53 -7.46
CA THR A 393 11.39 6.75 -7.76
C THR A 393 11.37 6.36 -9.24
N ASN A 394 12.33 6.85 -10.01
CA ASN A 394 12.46 6.53 -11.44
C ASN A 394 13.39 5.33 -11.66
N SER A 395 13.14 4.57 -12.72
CA SER A 395 13.99 3.46 -13.16
C SER A 395 14.27 3.61 -14.65
N THR A 396 15.54 3.83 -14.98
CA THR A 396 15.99 3.92 -16.38
C THR A 396 15.78 2.62 -17.15
N GLN A 397 15.71 1.48 -16.46
CA GLN A 397 15.53 0.17 -17.08
C GLN A 397 14.07 -0.11 -17.42
N THR A 398 13.15 0.17 -16.49
CA THR A 398 11.73 -0.18 -16.68
C THR A 398 10.93 0.97 -17.26
N ASP A 399 11.21 2.23 -16.92
CA ASP A 399 10.39 3.35 -17.39
C ASP A 399 10.56 3.61 -18.90
N SER A 400 11.69 3.18 -19.47
CA SER A 400 11.99 3.30 -20.91
C SER A 400 11.23 2.31 -21.79
N VAL A 401 10.68 1.23 -21.23
CA VAL A 401 9.93 0.22 -22.00
C VAL A 401 8.43 0.49 -22.04
N ILE A 402 7.97 1.54 -21.33
CA ILE A 402 6.56 1.95 -21.34
C ILE A 402 6.23 2.58 -22.70
N ASP A 403 5.31 1.96 -23.42
CA ASP A 403 4.78 2.44 -24.70
C ASP A 403 3.27 2.69 -24.64
N GLU A 404 2.71 3.26 -25.73
CA GLU A 404 1.30 3.66 -25.85
C GLU A 404 0.29 2.49 -25.70
N PHE A 405 0.69 1.27 -26.06
CA PHE A 405 -0.19 0.09 -26.14
C PHE A 405 0.16 -1.00 -25.11
N GLY A 406 1.21 -0.79 -24.31
CA GLY A 406 1.75 -1.75 -23.35
C GLY A 406 2.51 -2.91 -23.97
N SER A 407 2.76 -2.92 -25.28
CA SER A 407 3.32 -4.08 -25.99
C SER A 407 4.75 -4.42 -25.57
N ASN A 408 5.56 -3.40 -25.28
CA ASN A 408 6.95 -3.51 -24.84
C ASN A 408 7.08 -3.66 -23.31
N ILE A 409 5.97 -3.56 -22.56
CA ILE A 409 5.98 -3.76 -21.11
C ILE A 409 6.05 -5.26 -20.83
N GLN A 410 7.27 -5.76 -20.69
CA GLN A 410 7.57 -7.17 -20.43
C GLN A 410 8.40 -7.30 -19.15
N PRO A 411 7.76 -7.28 -17.96
CA PRO A 411 8.44 -7.47 -16.69
C PRO A 411 9.16 -8.82 -16.69
N ASN A 412 10.44 -8.84 -16.36
CA ASN A 412 11.26 -10.06 -16.44
C ASN A 412 11.63 -10.54 -15.04
N PHE A 413 10.77 -11.40 -14.49
CA PHE A 413 10.98 -12.00 -13.16
C PHE A 413 11.97 -13.17 -13.19
N ASN A 414 12.24 -13.79 -14.35
CA ASN A 414 13.10 -14.98 -14.44
C ASN A 414 14.59 -14.68 -14.16
N THR A 415 15.02 -13.44 -14.31
CA THR A 415 16.40 -13.02 -14.04
C THR A 415 16.64 -12.69 -12.56
N ILE A 416 15.58 -12.66 -11.76
CA ILE A 416 15.65 -12.34 -10.34
C ILE A 416 16.00 -13.61 -9.58
N ASN A 417 17.22 -13.66 -9.04
CA ASN A 417 17.69 -14.78 -8.24
C ASN A 417 17.44 -14.52 -6.74
N PRO A 418 16.47 -15.19 -6.10
CA PRO A 418 16.18 -15.01 -4.67
C PRO A 418 17.38 -15.38 -3.77
N ASN A 419 18.27 -16.26 -4.24
CA ASN A 419 19.42 -16.76 -3.49
C ASN A 419 20.71 -15.96 -3.69
N SER A 420 20.65 -14.82 -4.40
CA SER A 420 21.85 -14.02 -4.73
C SER A 420 22.44 -13.24 -3.54
N SER A 421 21.74 -13.19 -2.40
CA SER A 421 22.27 -12.65 -1.15
C SER A 421 23.10 -13.70 -0.40
N ASN A 422 24.28 -13.31 0.10
CA ASN A 422 25.18 -14.09 0.98
C ASN A 422 24.57 -14.41 2.37
N ASN A 423 23.30 -14.78 2.45
CA ASN A 423 22.68 -15.34 3.65
C ASN A 423 22.75 -16.86 3.58
N LEU A 424 23.94 -17.39 3.90
CA LEU A 424 24.26 -18.82 4.05
C LEU A 424 23.32 -19.60 4.99
N VAL A 425 22.47 -18.91 5.75
CA VAL A 425 21.51 -19.51 6.69
C VAL A 425 20.40 -20.30 5.97
N PHE A 426 20.05 -19.94 4.74
CA PHE A 426 18.96 -20.62 4.00
C PHE A 426 19.32 -22.02 3.47
N ILE A 427 20.61 -22.32 3.26
CA ILE A 427 21.04 -23.63 2.75
C ILE A 427 20.81 -24.74 3.79
N VAL A 428 20.86 -24.42 5.08
CA VAL A 428 20.77 -25.45 6.13
C VAL A 428 19.31 -25.89 6.38
N LEU A 429 18.34 -24.97 6.29
CA LEU A 429 16.94 -25.28 6.59
C LEU A 429 16.22 -26.04 5.46
N PHE A 430 16.48 -25.71 4.20
CA PHE A 430 15.85 -26.42 3.07
C PHE A 430 16.43 -27.83 2.87
N SER A 431 17.72 -28.02 3.17
CA SER A 431 18.36 -29.34 3.12
C SER A 431 17.79 -30.32 4.16
N LEU A 432 17.39 -29.80 5.34
CA LEU A 432 16.78 -30.61 6.40
C LEU A 432 15.34 -31.00 6.07
N VAL A 433 14.54 -30.11 5.49
CA VAL A 433 13.15 -30.45 5.11
C VAL A 433 13.09 -31.48 3.98
N ALA A 434 14.05 -31.45 3.04
CA ALA A 434 14.18 -32.46 1.99
C ALA A 434 14.73 -33.83 2.50
N LEU A 435 15.22 -33.90 3.74
CA LEU A 435 15.61 -35.16 4.40
C LEU A 435 14.47 -35.76 5.25
N PHE A 436 13.37 -35.05 5.43
CA PHE A 436 12.21 -35.46 6.23
C PHE A 436 10.89 -35.56 5.44
N MET A 437 10.93 -35.43 4.12
CA MET A 437 9.91 -35.91 3.18
C MET A 437 10.50 -37.04 2.35
#